data_AF-A0A836H9K1-F1
#
_entry.id   AF-A0A836H9K1-F1
#
_cell.length_a   1.000
_cell.length_b   1.000
_cell.length_c   1.000
_cell.angle_alpha   90.00
_cell.angle_beta   90.00
_cell.angle_gamma   90.00
#
_symmetry.space_group_name_H-M   'P 1'
#
loop_
_entity.id
_entity.type
_entity.pdbx_description
1 polymer ?
#
loop_
_entity_poly.entity_id
_entity_poly.type
_entity_poly.pdbx_seq_one_letter_code
_entity_poly.pdbx_strand_id
1 'polypeptide(L)' 'MSSRQGGKQKPLKQPKKDRADMDEEDMAFKQKQRDLQKAEKEAIAKMKKK' A
#
# COMPACT_ATOMS: atom_id res chain seq x y z
N MET A 1 35.32 25.12 22.49
CA MET A 1 33.99 25.46 21.92
C MET A 1 33.70 24.46 20.79
N SER A 2 33.01 23.36 21.09
CA SER A 2 32.93 22.17 20.24
C SER A 2 32.04 22.38 19.02
N SER A 3 32.64 22.31 17.83
CA SER A 3 32.00 22.24 16.51
C SER A 3 31.08 21.01 16.39
N ARG A 4 29.80 21.12 16.77
CA ARG A 4 28.83 19.99 16.70
C ARG A 4 27.37 20.36 16.39
N GLN A 5 27.10 21.45 15.66
CA GLN A 5 25.72 21.76 15.24
C GLN A 5 25.68 22.29 13.81
N GLY A 6 25.86 21.42 12.82
CA GLY A 6 25.79 21.89 11.42
C GLY A 6 25.65 20.84 10.32
N GLY A 7 25.66 19.55 10.63
CA GLY A 7 25.29 18.52 9.66
C GLY A 7 23.88 18.07 9.98
N LYS A 8 22.91 18.26 9.06
CA LYS A 8 21.67 17.47 9.04
C LYS A 8 22.09 16.02 9.28
N GLN A 9 21.88 15.52 10.50
CA GLN A 9 22.08 14.11 10.77
C GLN A 9 21.25 13.41 9.71
N LYS A 10 21.89 12.57 8.89
CA LYS A 10 21.20 11.69 7.94
C LYS A 10 19.95 11.20 8.66
N PRO A 11 18.74 11.33 8.08
CA PRO A 11 17.49 11.02 8.78
C PRO A 11 17.72 9.72 9.55
N LEU A 12 17.78 9.85 10.88
CA LEU A 12 18.28 8.80 11.76
C LEU A 12 17.27 7.67 11.67
N LYS A 13 17.51 6.79 10.68
CA LYS A 13 16.69 5.63 10.38
C LYS A 13 15.20 6.01 10.31
N GLN A 14 14.74 6.45 9.13
CA GLN A 14 13.29 6.45 8.87
C GLN A 14 12.71 5.15 9.43
N PRO A 15 11.60 5.20 10.19
CA PRO A 15 11.03 4.00 10.77
C PRO A 15 10.91 3.00 9.64
N LYS A 16 11.62 1.86 9.77
CA LYS A 16 11.50 0.79 8.80
C LYS A 16 10.01 0.51 8.81
N LYS A 17 9.34 0.73 7.68
CA LYS A 17 7.94 0.35 7.54
C LYS A 17 7.87 -1.09 8.03
N ASP A 18 7.22 -1.29 9.17
CA ASP A 18 7.06 -2.62 9.71
C ASP A 18 6.50 -3.44 8.58
N ARG A 19 7.14 -4.59 8.32
CA ARG A 19 6.62 -5.50 7.32
C ARG A 19 5.24 -5.86 7.84
N ALA A 20 4.22 -5.32 7.18
CA ALA A 20 2.86 -5.77 7.38
C ALA A 20 2.89 -7.23 6.96
N ASP A 21 3.04 -8.12 7.95
CA ASP A 21 2.82 -9.54 7.79
C ASP A 21 1.32 -9.64 7.48
N MET A 22 1.01 -9.55 6.18
CA MET A 22 -0.34 -9.72 5.68
C MET A 22 -0.68 -11.19 5.92
N ASP A 23 -1.48 -11.45 6.94
CA ASP A 23 -1.94 -12.79 7.27
C ASP A 23 -2.69 -13.42 6.08
N GLU A 24 -2.81 -14.74 6.05
CA GLU A 24 -3.43 -15.47 4.93
C GLU A 24 -4.88 -15.01 4.66
N GLU A 25 -5.61 -14.66 5.72
CA GLU A 25 -6.96 -14.09 5.66
C GLU A 25 -6.99 -12.75 4.90
N ASP A 26 -5.95 -11.96 5.10
CA ASP A 26 -5.78 -10.61 4.60
C ASP A 26 -5.45 -10.62 3.11
N MET A 27 -4.67 -11.61 2.66
CA MET A 27 -4.49 -11.92 1.24
C MET A 27 -5.78 -12.43 0.59
N ALA A 28 -6.53 -13.30 1.25
CA ALA A 28 -7.80 -13.81 0.74
C ALA A 28 -8.84 -12.69 0.58
N PHE A 29 -8.90 -11.75 1.52
CA PHE A 29 -9.78 -10.58 1.41
C PHE A 29 -9.38 -9.66 0.24
N LYS A 30 -8.09 -9.38 0.08
CA LYS A 30 -7.58 -8.59 -1.07
C LYS A 30 -7.87 -9.25 -2.42
N GLN A 31 -7.78 -10.58 -2.51
CA GLN A 31 -8.15 -11.31 -3.72
C GLN A 31 -9.64 -11.17 -4.02
N LYS A 32 -10.51 -11.43 -3.03
CA LYS A 32 -11.97 -11.23 -3.17
C LYS A 32 -12.33 -9.80 -3.61
N GLN A 33 -11.71 -8.79 -3.00
CA GLN A 33 -11.96 -7.39 -3.35
C GLN A 33 -11.56 -7.07 -4.81
N ARG A 34 -10.43 -7.61 -5.28
CA ARG A 34 -9.99 -7.44 -6.67
C ARG A 34 -10.96 -8.08 -7.66
N ASP A 35 -11.48 -9.26 -7.34
CA ASP A 35 -12.39 -9.97 -8.23
C ASP A 35 -13.77 -9.30 -8.29
N LEU A 36 -14.27 -8.80 -7.15
CA LEU A 36 -15.48 -7.97 -7.12
C LEU A 36 -15.32 -6.71 -7.98
N GLN A 37 -14.20 -5.98 -7.82
CA GLN A 37 -13.95 -4.79 -8.63
C GLN A 37 -13.83 -5.08 -10.12
N LYS A 38 -13.28 -6.24 -10.51
CA LYS A 38 -13.23 -6.65 -11.92
C LYS A 38 -14.64 -6.93 -12.44
N ALA A 39 -15.44 -7.68 -11.70
CA ALA A 39 -16.82 -8.00 -12.07
C ALA A 39 -17.67 -6.72 -12.22
N GLU A 40 -17.54 -5.77 -11.29
CA GLU A 40 -18.21 -4.47 -11.37
C GLU A 40 -17.76 -3.69 -12.61
N LYS A 41 -16.45 -3.61 -12.88
CA LYS A 41 -15.92 -2.92 -14.06
C LYS A 41 -16.41 -3.55 -15.35
N GLU A 42 -16.48 -4.88 -15.42
CA GLU A 42 -17.01 -5.58 -16.59
C GLU A 42 -18.51 -5.36 -16.76
N ALA A 43 -19.29 -5.36 -15.68
CA ALA A 43 -20.71 -5.05 -15.72
C ALA A 43 -20.95 -3.61 -16.21
N ILE A 44 -20.21 -2.64 -15.65
CA ILE A 44 -20.26 -1.23 -16.07
C ILE A 44 -19.81 -1.09 -17.53
N ALA A 45 -18.75 -1.78 -17.96
CA ALA A 45 -18.29 -1.75 -19.34
C ALA A 45 -19.32 -2.35 -20.30
N LYS A 46 -19.98 -3.46 -19.93
CA LYS A 46 -21.07 -4.06 -20.69
C LYS A 46 -22.27 -3.12 -20.79
N MET A 47 -22.65 -2.46 -19.69
CA MET A 47 -23.71 -1.47 -19.68
C MET A 47 -23.37 -0.24 -20.53
N LYS A 48 -22.13 0.25 -20.46
CA LYS A 48 -21.67 1.43 -21.21
C LYS A 48 -21.51 1.17 -22.71
N LYS A 49 -21.29 -0.09 -23.11
CA LYS A 49 -21.17 -0.50 -24.51
C LYS A 49 -22.54 -0.73 -25.17
N LYS A 50 -23.62 -0.83 -24.39
CA LYS A 50 -24.99 -0.97 -24.88
C LYS A 50 -25.64 0.40 -25.02
#